data_AF-A6VYM6-F1
#
_entry.id   AF-A6VYM6-F1
#
_cell.length_a   1.000
_cell.length_b   1.000
_cell.length_c   1.000
_cell.angle_alpha   90.00
_cell.angle_beta   90.00
_cell.angle_gamma   90.00
#
_symmetry.space_group_name_H-M   'P 1'
#
loop_
_entity.id
_entity.type
_entity.pdbx_description
1 polymer ?
#
loop_
_entity_poly.entity_id
_entity_poly.type
_entity_poly.pdbx_seq_one_letter_code
_entity_poly.pdbx_strand_id
1 'polypeptide(L)'
;MIDKSPSGLNEWLHFLKNKKFPVRAVNLARLKTQIKRTEDTLDGMQANIASDPLLAFAILNEANRIIPNKNNEIKTPFHAAAMVGMNGIAKLLSHFAPYELNTQKKPPHLVAFLSEIQTSYEAATIARHWSIEKLTSHEDDIFWITLFRDAARWLLWFYAYPTMAALKQRIQQGEKASQAELNILGCRIDELTVHLCNHWHTPNKVIESFLTKHIPNAKELQALAHLANHPDELPGFTEDKRLTILVNNPLIFSYCANKVAHEASLMRWDSKNLPFFYRVVATVMHKRLSDIIKTAHFASTEAANLYNSGGKIPLAQQLLDPDLYLGKTRSKPKTALSPIAALKKALNQNKKYDTKQKIGLALKTIKQTIPNAQHSIIFKHTNNRTTPMYQFGYNIDVIKSIQWSAPSSVFKKLSSKRSAIHIFGQKLDSILKDFPHTSDQIIDANSHLILASTQTSKNETAIFWLETRTKFDEIDYKNLKQIVSLISHNIL
;
A
#
# COMPACT_ATOMS: atom_id res chain seq x y z
N MET A 1 4.09 -9.29 -25.07
CA MET A 1 4.63 -8.06 -24.47
C MET A 1 4.13 -8.00 -23.04
N ILE A 2 5.02 -7.93 -22.05
CA ILE A 2 4.61 -7.71 -20.66
C ILE A 2 4.25 -6.23 -20.60
N ASP A 3 2.96 -5.90 -20.67
CA ASP A 3 2.51 -4.53 -20.47
C ASP A 3 3.02 -4.09 -19.09
N LYS A 4 3.89 -3.09 -19.09
CA LYS A 4 4.41 -2.47 -17.88
C LYS A 4 3.20 -1.91 -17.12
N SER A 5 3.00 -2.36 -15.88
CA SER A 5 1.95 -1.80 -15.03
C SER A 5 2.09 -0.28 -14.93
N PRO A 6 0.98 0.49 -14.94
CA PRO A 6 1.03 1.93 -14.75
C PRO A 6 1.78 2.31 -13.47
N SER A 7 2.52 3.41 -13.53
CA SER A 7 3.30 3.97 -12.42
C SER A 7 3.07 5.47 -12.29
N GLY A 8 2.68 5.92 -11.10
CA GLY A 8 2.36 7.31 -10.83
C GLY A 8 0.91 7.68 -11.18
N LEU A 9 0.48 8.82 -10.62
CA LEU A 9 -0.91 9.26 -10.66
C LEU A 9 -1.48 9.36 -12.08
N ASN A 10 -0.75 10.02 -12.99
CA ASN A 10 -1.23 10.30 -14.35
C ASN A 10 -1.42 9.02 -15.18
N GLU A 11 -0.50 8.06 -15.05
CA GLU A 11 -0.61 6.77 -15.76
C GLU A 11 -1.79 5.94 -15.23
N TRP A 12 -1.98 5.91 -13.91
CA TRP A 12 -3.14 5.25 -13.29
C TRP A 12 -4.46 5.89 -13.69
N LEU A 13 -4.52 7.22 -13.73
CA LEU A 13 -5.70 7.95 -14.19
C LEU A 13 -6.01 7.63 -15.64
N HIS A 14 -5.00 7.65 -16.51
CA HIS A 14 -5.17 7.28 -17.92
C HIS A 14 -5.66 5.83 -18.07
N PHE A 15 -5.11 4.91 -17.27
CA PHE A 15 -5.48 3.50 -17.29
C PHE A 15 -6.92 3.25 -16.83
N LEU A 16 -7.37 3.89 -15.74
CA LEU A 16 -8.67 3.61 -15.11
C LEU A 16 -9.84 4.43 -15.66
N LYS A 17 -9.63 5.67 -16.11
CA LYS A 17 -10.72 6.60 -16.48
C LYS A 17 -11.73 6.01 -17.47
N ASN A 18 -11.25 5.22 -18.43
CA ASN A 18 -12.04 4.63 -19.51
C ASN A 18 -12.38 3.14 -19.29
N LYS A 19 -12.05 2.58 -18.11
CA LYS A 19 -12.42 1.19 -17.82
C LYS A 19 -13.91 1.11 -17.53
N LYS A 20 -14.52 0.04 -18.02
CA LYS A 20 -15.92 -0.26 -17.76
C LYS A 20 -16.12 -0.67 -16.31
N PHE A 21 -17.25 -0.31 -15.71
CA PHE A 21 -17.56 -0.70 -14.34
C PHE A 21 -17.99 -2.19 -14.30
N PRO A 22 -17.31 -3.05 -13.53
CA PRO A 22 -17.69 -4.46 -13.41
C PRO A 22 -19.02 -4.61 -12.66
N VAL A 23 -20.01 -5.23 -13.32
CA VAL A 23 -21.36 -5.46 -12.76
C VAL A 23 -21.75 -6.91 -13.01
N ARG A 24 -22.51 -7.52 -12.10
CA ARG A 24 -22.98 -8.91 -12.27
C ARG A 24 -23.78 -9.05 -13.57
N ALA A 25 -23.44 -10.05 -14.37
CA ALA A 25 -24.09 -10.30 -15.65
C ALA A 25 -25.62 -10.52 -15.50
N VAL A 26 -26.04 -11.24 -14.46
CA VAL A 26 -27.46 -11.46 -14.14
C VAL A 26 -28.19 -10.13 -13.86
N ASN A 27 -27.56 -9.21 -13.11
CA ASN A 27 -28.16 -7.92 -12.78
C ASN A 27 -28.28 -7.04 -14.03
N LEU A 28 -27.25 -7.04 -14.90
CA LEU A 28 -27.29 -6.36 -16.19
C LEU A 28 -28.34 -6.95 -17.15
N ALA A 29 -28.46 -8.27 -17.21
CA ALA A 29 -29.47 -8.94 -18.02
C ALA A 29 -30.88 -8.59 -17.54
N ARG A 30 -31.12 -8.65 -16.22
CA ARG A 30 -32.37 -8.23 -15.61
C ARG A 30 -32.68 -6.77 -15.90
N LEU A 31 -31.69 -5.88 -15.76
CA LEU A 31 -31.83 -4.45 -16.04
C LEU A 31 -32.20 -4.19 -17.51
N LYS A 32 -31.53 -4.87 -18.45
CA LYS A 32 -31.83 -4.79 -19.89
C LYS A 32 -33.24 -5.25 -20.20
N THR A 33 -33.71 -6.33 -19.58
CA THR A 33 -35.08 -6.83 -19.76
C THR A 33 -36.09 -5.84 -19.22
N GLN A 34 -35.86 -5.30 -18.02
CA GLN A 34 -36.75 -4.30 -17.40
C GLN A 34 -36.86 -3.02 -18.24
N ILE A 35 -35.74 -2.55 -18.80
CA ILE A 35 -35.73 -1.37 -19.69
C ILE A 35 -36.55 -1.57 -20.96
N LYS A 36 -36.64 -2.80 -21.48
CA LYS A 36 -37.36 -3.10 -22.73
C LYS A 36 -38.87 -3.28 -22.54
N ARG A 37 -39.33 -3.58 -21.33
CA ARG A 37 -40.74 -3.83 -21.04
C ARG A 37 -41.44 -2.50 -20.78
N THR A 38 -42.50 -2.22 -21.52
CA THR A 38 -43.28 -0.97 -21.39
C THR A 38 -44.08 -0.89 -20.10
N GLU A 39 -44.32 -2.03 -19.44
CA GLU A 39 -45.07 -2.14 -18.19
C GLU A 39 -44.18 -1.99 -16.93
N ASP A 40 -42.86 -2.12 -17.07
CA ASP A 40 -41.96 -2.03 -15.92
C ASP A 40 -41.74 -0.56 -15.50
N THR A 41 -41.84 -0.30 -14.20
CA THR A 41 -41.59 1.02 -13.61
C THR A 41 -40.20 1.09 -12.99
N LEU A 42 -39.72 2.33 -12.77
CA LEU A 42 -38.47 2.56 -12.04
C LEU A 42 -38.53 2.01 -10.61
N ASP A 43 -39.71 2.02 -9.97
CA ASP A 43 -39.95 1.39 -8.67
C ASP A 43 -39.61 -0.11 -8.69
N GLY A 44 -40.06 -0.83 -9.73
CA GLY A 44 -39.78 -2.25 -9.93
C GLY A 44 -38.29 -2.57 -10.17
N MET A 45 -37.46 -1.56 -10.45
CA MET A 45 -36.02 -1.70 -10.69
C MET A 45 -35.16 -1.39 -9.46
N GLN A 46 -35.74 -0.80 -8.40
CA GLN A 46 -35.00 -0.35 -7.22
C GLN A 46 -34.17 -1.47 -6.59
N ALA A 47 -34.76 -2.65 -6.41
CA ALA A 47 -34.07 -3.81 -5.83
C ALA A 47 -32.89 -4.27 -6.70
N ASN A 48 -33.02 -4.20 -8.03
CA ASN A 48 -31.94 -4.57 -8.94
C ASN A 48 -30.80 -3.54 -8.90
N ILE A 49 -31.13 -2.25 -8.92
CA ILE A 49 -30.15 -1.15 -8.84
C ILE A 49 -29.37 -1.20 -7.52
N ALA A 50 -30.06 -1.43 -6.40
CA ALA A 50 -29.42 -1.56 -5.09
C ALA A 50 -28.58 -2.84 -4.93
N SER A 51 -28.83 -3.87 -5.75
CA SER A 51 -28.14 -5.16 -5.65
C SER A 51 -26.71 -5.18 -6.21
N ASP A 52 -26.28 -4.11 -6.90
CA ASP A 52 -24.91 -3.97 -7.41
C ASP A 52 -24.38 -2.55 -7.15
N PRO A 53 -23.28 -2.40 -6.39
CA PRO A 53 -22.79 -1.09 -5.99
C PRO A 53 -22.27 -0.27 -7.17
N LEU A 54 -21.72 -0.91 -8.21
CA LEU A 54 -21.16 -0.19 -9.36
C LEU A 54 -22.26 0.24 -10.35
N LEU A 55 -23.38 -0.49 -10.39
CA LEU A 55 -24.59 -0.01 -11.07
C LEU A 55 -25.16 1.23 -10.38
N ALA A 56 -25.32 1.17 -9.05
CA ALA A 56 -25.78 2.31 -8.25
C ALA A 56 -24.85 3.52 -8.40
N PHE A 57 -23.53 3.31 -8.35
CA PHE A 57 -22.53 4.35 -8.53
C PHE A 57 -22.64 5.05 -9.89
N ALA A 58 -22.73 4.28 -10.98
CA ALA A 58 -22.82 4.83 -12.32
C ALA A 58 -24.11 5.64 -12.54
N ILE A 59 -25.24 5.17 -12.03
CA ILE A 59 -26.52 5.90 -12.10
C ILE A 59 -26.46 7.21 -11.31
N LEU A 60 -25.86 7.17 -10.13
CA LEU A 60 -25.73 8.33 -9.25
C LEU A 60 -24.79 9.39 -9.85
N ASN A 61 -23.69 8.96 -10.46
CA ASN A 61 -22.77 9.82 -11.20
C ASN A 61 -23.45 10.47 -12.41
N GLU A 62 -24.24 9.70 -13.17
CA GLU A 62 -25.01 10.25 -14.29
C GLU A 62 -26.07 11.25 -13.83
N ALA A 63 -26.78 10.97 -12.74
CA ALA A 63 -27.75 11.90 -12.16
C ALA A 63 -27.10 13.22 -11.73
N ASN A 64 -25.87 13.15 -11.20
CA ASN A 64 -25.11 14.33 -10.80
C ASN A 64 -24.52 15.08 -12.01
N ARG A 65 -24.20 14.38 -13.11
CA ARG A 65 -23.81 15.00 -14.38
C ARG A 65 -24.95 15.78 -15.03
N ILE A 66 -26.17 15.23 -15.04
CA ILE A 66 -27.35 15.87 -15.65
C ILE A 66 -27.79 17.08 -14.83
N ILE A 67 -27.95 16.92 -13.52
CA ILE A 67 -28.31 18.00 -12.60
C ILE A 67 -27.33 17.95 -11.42
N PRO A 68 -26.25 18.75 -11.49
CA PRO A 68 -25.34 18.93 -10.37
C PRO A 68 -26.10 19.41 -9.14
N ASN A 69 -25.97 18.70 -8.02
CA ASN A 69 -26.70 19.08 -6.82
C ASN A 69 -26.11 20.35 -6.20
N LYS A 70 -26.85 21.47 -6.23
CA LYS A 70 -26.43 22.75 -5.63
C LYS A 70 -26.33 22.71 -4.10
N ASN A 71 -27.09 21.83 -3.46
CA ASN A 71 -27.11 21.69 -2.00
C ASN A 71 -26.09 20.64 -1.50
N ASN A 72 -25.30 20.04 -2.38
CA ASN A 72 -24.34 18.98 -2.05
C ASN A 72 -24.96 17.78 -1.27
N GLU A 73 -26.25 17.50 -1.39
CA GLU A 73 -26.83 16.24 -0.85
C GLU A 73 -26.51 15.08 -1.82
N ILE A 74 -26.31 13.87 -1.30
CA ILE A 74 -26.16 12.71 -2.17
C ILE A 74 -27.55 12.14 -2.45
N LYS A 75 -27.89 12.01 -3.73
CA LYS A 75 -29.15 11.38 -4.12
C LYS A 75 -29.02 9.89 -3.85
N THR A 76 -30.01 9.28 -3.18
CA THR A 76 -30.02 7.81 -3.07
C THR A 76 -30.07 7.19 -4.49
N PRO A 77 -29.55 5.98 -4.71
CA PRO A 77 -29.53 5.38 -6.04
C PRO A 77 -30.90 5.31 -6.71
N PHE A 78 -31.96 5.18 -5.91
CA PHE A 78 -33.34 5.22 -6.38
C PHE A 78 -33.74 6.61 -6.91
N HIS A 79 -33.54 7.67 -6.12
CA HIS A 79 -33.80 9.04 -6.58
C HIS A 79 -32.95 9.41 -7.80
N ALA A 80 -31.68 8.96 -7.82
CA ALA A 80 -30.81 9.13 -8.96
C ALA A 80 -31.36 8.43 -10.21
N ALA A 81 -31.86 7.18 -10.08
CA ALA A 81 -32.48 6.45 -11.17
C ALA A 81 -33.73 7.15 -11.70
N ALA A 82 -34.58 7.71 -10.82
CA ALA A 82 -35.72 8.52 -11.19
C ALA A 82 -35.33 9.74 -12.04
N MET A 83 -34.26 10.44 -11.65
CA MET A 83 -33.77 11.61 -12.37
C MET A 83 -33.12 11.28 -13.72
N VAL A 84 -32.39 10.16 -13.79
CA VAL A 84 -31.75 9.70 -15.04
C VAL A 84 -32.80 9.17 -16.03
N GLY A 85 -33.84 8.51 -15.51
CA GLY A 85 -34.90 7.88 -16.28
C GLY A 85 -34.43 6.65 -17.07
N MET A 86 -35.38 5.88 -17.59
CA MET A 86 -35.13 4.61 -18.29
C MET A 86 -34.19 4.76 -19.48
N ASN A 87 -34.39 5.80 -20.29
CA ASN A 87 -33.56 6.07 -21.46
C ASN A 87 -32.12 6.45 -21.09
N GLY A 88 -31.92 7.17 -19.98
CA GLY A 88 -30.59 7.49 -19.46
C GLY A 88 -29.88 6.22 -18.96
N ILE A 89 -30.58 5.39 -18.19
CA ILE A 89 -30.04 4.11 -17.70
C ILE A 89 -29.68 3.18 -18.87
N ALA A 90 -30.50 3.16 -19.94
CA ALA A 90 -30.21 2.39 -21.14
C ALA A 90 -28.86 2.78 -21.80
N LYS A 91 -28.54 4.08 -21.84
CA LYS A 91 -27.26 4.58 -22.37
C LYS A 91 -26.07 4.14 -21.51
N LEU A 92 -26.27 4.01 -20.20
CA LEU A 92 -25.23 3.55 -19.26
C LEU A 92 -24.83 2.08 -19.49
N LEU A 93 -25.67 1.26 -20.12
CA LEU A 93 -25.38 -0.16 -20.36
C LEU A 93 -24.05 -0.41 -21.09
N SER A 94 -23.60 0.53 -21.92
CA SER A 94 -22.33 0.44 -22.65
C SER A 94 -21.08 0.59 -21.77
N HIS A 95 -21.23 1.22 -20.59
CA HIS A 95 -20.17 1.49 -19.62
C HIS A 95 -19.93 0.33 -18.64
N PHE A 96 -20.74 -0.73 -18.68
CA PHE A 96 -20.58 -1.87 -17.78
C PHE A 96 -19.82 -3.03 -18.42
N ALA A 97 -18.99 -3.70 -17.63
CA ALA A 97 -18.36 -4.97 -17.95
C ALA A 97 -19.08 -6.09 -17.17
N PRO A 98 -19.76 -7.05 -17.84
CA PRO A 98 -20.39 -8.15 -17.14
C PRO A 98 -19.35 -9.10 -16.53
N TYR A 99 -19.62 -9.60 -15.32
CA TYR A 99 -18.89 -10.73 -14.75
C TYR A 99 -19.84 -11.81 -14.22
N GLU A 100 -19.35 -13.05 -14.19
CA GLU A 100 -20.11 -14.23 -13.78
C GLU A 100 -19.64 -14.79 -12.44
N LEU A 101 -20.58 -15.24 -11.60
CA LEU A 101 -20.27 -15.91 -10.32
C LEU A 101 -20.32 -17.45 -10.42
N ASN A 102 -20.97 -18.00 -11.46
CA ASN A 102 -21.28 -19.43 -11.60
C ASN A 102 -20.13 -20.27 -12.19
N THR A 103 -18.89 -19.90 -11.90
CA THR A 103 -17.73 -20.70 -12.31
C THR A 103 -17.35 -21.62 -11.15
N GLN A 104 -17.13 -22.92 -11.44
CA GLN A 104 -16.71 -23.92 -10.44
C GLN A 104 -15.49 -23.46 -9.62
N LYS A 105 -14.64 -22.60 -10.20
CA LYS A 105 -13.58 -21.86 -9.51
C LYS A 105 -13.57 -20.40 -9.96
N LYS A 106 -13.90 -19.49 -9.06
CA LYS A 106 -13.83 -18.04 -9.31
C LYS A 106 -12.37 -17.61 -9.50
N PRO A 107 -12.05 -16.79 -10.53
CA PRO A 107 -10.71 -16.24 -10.71
C PRO A 107 -10.23 -15.43 -9.49
N PRO A 108 -8.93 -15.43 -9.14
CA PRO A 108 -8.41 -14.71 -7.97
C PRO A 108 -8.74 -13.21 -7.94
N HIS A 109 -8.69 -12.54 -9.09
CA HIS A 109 -9.04 -11.11 -9.19
C HIS A 109 -10.51 -10.86 -8.84
N LEU A 110 -11.41 -11.76 -9.26
CA LEU A 110 -12.85 -11.64 -8.97
C LEU A 110 -13.13 -11.87 -7.48
N VAL A 111 -12.49 -12.87 -6.87
CA VAL A 111 -12.60 -13.10 -5.42
C VAL A 111 -12.10 -11.87 -4.63
N ALA A 112 -10.96 -11.29 -5.02
CA ALA A 112 -10.42 -10.11 -4.37
C ALA A 112 -11.30 -8.87 -4.56
N PHE A 113 -11.86 -8.67 -5.75
CA PHE A 113 -12.84 -7.62 -6.03
C PHE A 113 -14.10 -7.75 -5.17
N LEU A 114 -14.69 -8.94 -5.08
CA LEU A 114 -15.85 -9.18 -4.23
C LEU A 114 -15.52 -9.01 -2.73
N SER A 115 -14.31 -9.42 -2.32
CA SER A 115 -13.81 -9.18 -0.97
C SER A 115 -13.70 -7.68 -0.65
N GLU A 116 -13.29 -6.86 -1.61
CA GLU A 116 -13.24 -5.41 -1.44
C GLU A 116 -14.65 -4.83 -1.32
N ILE A 117 -15.58 -5.20 -2.21
CA ILE A 117 -16.98 -4.79 -2.13
C ILE A 117 -17.59 -5.14 -0.77
N GLN A 118 -17.34 -6.36 -0.27
CA GLN A 118 -17.80 -6.76 1.06
C GLN A 118 -17.26 -5.83 2.16
N THR A 119 -15.97 -5.51 2.12
CA THR A 119 -15.34 -4.59 3.07
C THR A 119 -15.97 -3.20 3.01
N SER A 120 -16.28 -2.71 1.80
CA SER A 120 -16.91 -1.40 1.61
C SER A 120 -18.35 -1.36 2.16
N TYR A 121 -19.14 -2.44 1.98
CA TYR A 121 -20.46 -2.55 2.59
C TYR A 121 -20.39 -2.58 4.12
N GLU A 122 -19.44 -3.34 4.68
CA GLU A 122 -19.22 -3.35 6.13
C GLU A 122 -18.83 -1.97 6.66
N ALA A 123 -17.93 -1.25 5.97
CA ALA A 123 -17.57 0.13 6.29
C ALA A 123 -18.79 1.05 6.26
N ALA A 124 -19.60 0.96 5.20
CA ALA A 124 -20.78 1.79 5.02
C ALA A 124 -21.84 1.56 6.11
N THR A 125 -22.08 0.30 6.48
CA THR A 125 -23.00 -0.05 7.56
C THR A 125 -22.47 0.45 8.92
N ILE A 126 -21.18 0.30 9.22
CA ILE A 126 -20.57 0.86 10.45
C ILE A 126 -20.75 2.37 10.50
N ALA A 127 -20.46 3.09 9.41
CA ALA A 127 -20.62 4.54 9.35
C ALA A 127 -22.07 4.98 9.55
N ARG A 128 -23.03 4.26 8.93
CA ARG A 128 -24.46 4.53 9.07
C ARG A 128 -24.92 4.39 10.52
N HIS A 129 -24.54 3.32 11.20
CA HIS A 129 -24.90 3.11 12.61
C HIS A 129 -24.33 4.19 13.53
N TRP A 130 -23.06 4.55 13.36
CA TRP A 130 -22.47 5.66 14.13
C TRP A 130 -23.18 7.00 13.85
N SER A 131 -23.56 7.26 12.59
CA SER A 131 -24.33 8.44 12.20
C SER A 131 -25.71 8.50 12.85
N ILE A 132 -26.45 7.38 12.84
CA ILE A 132 -27.76 7.23 13.49
C ILE A 132 -27.64 7.52 14.99
N GLU A 133 -26.67 6.90 15.65
CA GLU A 133 -26.46 7.06 17.08
C GLU A 133 -26.02 8.48 17.48
N LYS A 134 -25.36 9.22 16.58
CA LYS A 134 -25.02 10.62 16.75
C LYS A 134 -26.20 11.56 16.47
N LEU A 135 -27.35 11.03 16.03
CA LEU A 135 -28.52 11.79 15.59
C LEU A 135 -28.19 12.76 14.44
N THR A 136 -27.33 12.32 13.53
CA THR A 136 -27.03 13.09 12.32
C THR A 136 -28.16 12.91 11.32
N SER A 137 -28.68 14.02 10.76
CA SER A 137 -29.59 13.97 9.63
C SER A 137 -28.88 13.37 8.40
N HIS A 138 -29.54 12.51 7.63
CA HIS A 138 -29.03 11.89 6.40
C HIS A 138 -28.01 10.74 6.63
N GLU A 139 -28.34 9.78 7.49
CA GLU A 139 -27.58 8.55 7.69
C GLU A 139 -27.40 7.71 6.41
N ASP A 140 -28.39 7.73 5.52
CA ASP A 140 -28.33 7.04 4.23
C ASP A 140 -27.29 7.66 3.31
N ASP A 141 -27.10 8.98 3.39
CA ASP A 141 -26.07 9.69 2.65
C ASP A 141 -24.69 9.21 3.11
N ILE A 142 -24.49 9.10 4.42
CA ILE A 142 -23.24 8.60 5.01
C ILE A 142 -22.95 7.16 4.58
N PHE A 143 -23.97 6.31 4.46
CA PHE A 143 -23.80 4.97 3.92
C PHE A 143 -23.23 5.01 2.49
N TRP A 144 -23.88 5.71 1.56
CA TRP A 144 -23.46 5.77 0.15
C TRP A 144 -22.11 6.48 -0.03
N ILE A 145 -21.89 7.57 0.70
CA ILE A 145 -20.60 8.28 0.71
C ILE A 145 -19.48 7.32 1.10
N THR A 146 -19.68 6.54 2.17
CA THR A 146 -18.68 5.59 2.69
C THR A 146 -18.45 4.44 1.73
N LEU A 147 -19.51 3.88 1.15
CA LEU A 147 -19.43 2.80 0.18
C LEU A 147 -18.59 3.21 -1.05
N PHE A 148 -18.87 4.38 -1.62
CA PHE A 148 -18.21 4.85 -2.84
C PHE A 148 -16.80 5.40 -2.64
N ARG A 149 -16.31 5.49 -1.40
CA ARG A 149 -14.88 5.77 -1.15
C ARG A 149 -13.96 4.74 -1.79
N ASP A 150 -14.43 3.51 -1.91
CA ASP A 150 -13.64 2.40 -2.43
C ASP A 150 -13.86 2.18 -3.93
N ALA A 151 -14.58 3.06 -4.64
CA ALA A 151 -14.90 2.88 -6.06
C ALA A 151 -13.65 2.64 -6.94
N ALA A 152 -12.58 3.40 -6.73
CA ALA A 152 -11.32 3.16 -7.44
C ALA A 152 -10.60 1.89 -6.97
N ARG A 153 -10.68 1.54 -5.67
CA ARG A 153 -10.11 0.29 -5.13
C ARG A 153 -10.78 -0.94 -5.75
N TRP A 154 -12.09 -0.90 -5.96
CA TRP A 154 -12.82 -1.95 -6.68
C TRP A 154 -12.25 -2.14 -8.10
N LEU A 155 -12.06 -1.05 -8.85
CA LEU A 155 -11.48 -1.14 -10.19
C LEU A 155 -10.03 -1.62 -10.19
N LEU A 156 -9.23 -1.21 -9.21
CA LEU A 156 -7.85 -1.67 -9.06
C LEU A 156 -7.79 -3.18 -8.76
N TRP A 157 -8.66 -3.70 -7.90
CA TRP A 157 -8.73 -5.15 -7.65
C TRP A 157 -9.20 -5.95 -8.87
N PHE A 158 -10.12 -5.38 -9.65
CA PHE A 158 -10.67 -6.05 -10.83
C PHE A 158 -9.69 -6.02 -12.02
N TYR A 159 -9.09 -4.87 -12.33
CA TYR A 159 -8.26 -4.65 -13.52
C TYR A 159 -6.74 -4.70 -13.27
N ALA A 160 -6.28 -4.56 -12.03
CA ALA A 160 -4.88 -4.47 -11.66
C ALA A 160 -4.52 -5.40 -10.47
N TYR A 161 -5.12 -6.59 -10.45
CA TYR A 161 -4.98 -7.56 -9.36
C TYR A 161 -3.51 -7.85 -8.94
N PRO A 162 -2.54 -8.11 -9.85
CA PRO A 162 -1.17 -8.40 -9.43
C PRO A 162 -0.54 -7.26 -8.61
N THR A 163 -0.79 -6.01 -9.03
CA THR A 163 -0.30 -4.82 -8.35
C THR A 163 -0.95 -4.67 -6.97
N MET A 164 -2.27 -4.85 -6.87
CA MET A 164 -2.98 -4.78 -5.59
C MET A 164 -2.62 -5.93 -4.64
N ALA A 165 -2.36 -7.13 -5.16
CA ALA A 165 -1.87 -8.25 -4.38
C ALA A 165 -0.48 -7.97 -3.79
N ALA A 166 0.43 -7.40 -4.57
CA ALA A 166 1.74 -6.98 -4.09
C ALA A 166 1.63 -5.88 -3.01
N LEU A 167 0.76 -4.88 -3.23
CA LEU A 167 0.46 -3.84 -2.24
C LEU A 167 -0.04 -4.44 -0.92
N LYS A 168 -1.06 -5.31 -0.98
CA LYS A 168 -1.61 -5.99 0.20
C LYS A 168 -0.54 -6.76 0.96
N GLN A 169 0.31 -7.50 0.25
CA GLN A 169 1.40 -8.27 0.84
C GLN A 169 2.39 -7.38 1.61
N ARG A 170 2.79 -6.23 1.05
CA ARG A 170 3.67 -5.27 1.73
C ARG A 170 3.08 -4.75 3.02
N ILE A 171 1.79 -4.40 3.01
CA ILE A 171 1.10 -3.90 4.21
C ILE A 171 1.03 -4.99 5.29
N GLN A 172 0.71 -6.24 4.90
CA GLN A 172 0.71 -7.38 5.83
C GLN A 172 2.11 -7.67 6.42
N GLN A 173 3.18 -7.34 5.69
CA GLN A 173 4.56 -7.43 6.18
C GLN A 173 4.96 -6.29 7.14
N GLY A 174 4.04 -5.36 7.42
CA GLY A 174 4.23 -4.26 8.37
C GLY A 174 4.64 -2.94 7.73
N GLU A 175 4.65 -2.85 6.40
CA GLU A 175 4.86 -1.57 5.72
C GLU A 175 3.64 -0.65 5.93
N LYS A 176 3.88 0.63 6.25
CA LYS A 176 2.78 1.59 6.40
C LYS A 176 2.01 1.70 5.09
N ALA A 177 0.68 1.58 5.12
CA ALA A 177 -0.17 1.58 3.93
C ALA A 177 0.13 2.75 2.96
N SER A 178 0.34 3.95 3.50
CA SER A 178 0.69 5.12 2.69
C SER A 178 2.00 4.97 1.92
N GLN A 179 3.00 4.34 2.54
CA GLN A 179 4.30 4.12 1.93
C GLN A 179 4.23 2.99 0.90
N ALA A 180 3.51 1.92 1.23
CA ALA A 180 3.31 0.80 0.31
C ALA A 180 2.57 1.25 -0.97
N GLU A 181 1.55 2.12 -0.84
CA GLU A 181 0.86 2.73 -1.99
C GLU A 181 1.83 3.52 -2.87
N LEU A 182 2.65 4.41 -2.29
CA LEU A 182 3.65 5.18 -3.04
C LEU A 182 4.70 4.29 -3.72
N ASN A 183 5.17 3.24 -3.03
CA ASN A 183 6.21 2.35 -3.54
C ASN A 183 5.73 1.45 -4.68
N ILE A 184 4.47 1.03 -4.66
CA ILE A 184 3.90 0.09 -5.65
C ILE A 184 3.18 0.81 -6.78
N LEU A 185 2.39 1.85 -6.45
CA LEU A 185 1.56 2.55 -7.42
C LEU A 185 2.20 3.86 -7.91
N GLY A 186 3.16 4.43 -7.17
CA GLY A 186 3.71 5.75 -7.44
C GLY A 186 2.79 6.92 -7.04
N CYS A 187 1.64 6.65 -6.43
CA CYS A 187 0.70 7.64 -5.91
C CYS A 187 -0.13 7.07 -4.76
N ARG A 188 -0.90 7.91 -4.07
CA ARG A 188 -1.87 7.44 -3.06
C ARG A 188 -3.15 6.99 -3.75
N ILE A 189 -3.78 5.92 -3.27
CA ILE A 189 -5.07 5.48 -3.81
C ILE A 189 -6.14 6.55 -3.55
N ASP A 190 -6.13 7.15 -2.37
CA ASP A 190 -7.08 8.21 -2.00
C ASP A 190 -7.00 9.42 -2.96
N GLU A 191 -5.79 9.78 -3.41
CA GLU A 191 -5.55 10.82 -4.41
C GLU A 191 -6.08 10.41 -5.78
N LEU A 192 -5.75 9.20 -6.23
CA LEU A 192 -6.27 8.62 -7.47
C LEU A 192 -7.81 8.59 -7.48
N THR A 193 -8.45 8.18 -6.38
CA THR A 193 -9.90 8.14 -6.25
C THR A 193 -10.53 9.51 -6.40
N VAL A 194 -9.97 10.56 -5.78
CA VAL A 194 -10.48 11.93 -5.91
C VAL A 194 -10.47 12.40 -7.37
N HIS A 195 -9.37 12.16 -8.08
CA HIS A 195 -9.26 12.54 -9.49
C HIS A 195 -10.22 11.74 -10.39
N LEU A 196 -10.40 10.44 -10.14
CA LEU A 196 -11.37 9.61 -10.87
C LEU A 196 -12.82 10.01 -10.57
N CYS A 197 -13.16 10.28 -9.32
CA CYS A 197 -14.49 10.75 -8.93
C CYS A 197 -14.84 12.09 -9.60
N ASN A 198 -13.89 13.02 -9.70
CA ASN A 198 -14.09 14.25 -10.47
C ASN A 198 -14.36 13.95 -11.95
N HIS A 199 -13.59 13.03 -12.55
CA HIS A 199 -13.79 12.64 -13.95
C HIS A 199 -15.15 11.98 -14.20
N TRP A 200 -15.62 11.14 -13.28
CA TRP A 200 -16.91 10.48 -13.37
C TRP A 200 -18.09 11.35 -12.93
N HIS A 201 -17.86 12.61 -12.56
CA HIS A 201 -18.91 13.49 -12.01
C HIS A 201 -19.58 12.94 -10.75
N THR A 202 -18.84 12.23 -9.89
CA THR A 202 -19.33 11.77 -8.60
C THR A 202 -19.74 12.97 -7.72
N PRO A 203 -20.81 12.86 -6.90
CA PRO A 203 -21.20 13.93 -5.98
C PRO A 203 -20.07 14.39 -5.08
N ASN A 204 -20.01 15.72 -4.88
CA ASN A 204 -18.94 16.38 -4.14
C ASN A 204 -18.76 15.82 -2.73
N LYS A 205 -19.81 15.37 -2.05
CA LYS A 205 -19.70 14.76 -0.71
C LYS A 205 -18.79 13.53 -0.66
N VAL A 206 -18.78 12.72 -1.71
CA VAL A 206 -17.86 11.57 -1.80
C VAL A 206 -16.42 12.08 -1.86
N ILE A 207 -16.16 13.12 -2.67
CA ILE A 207 -14.84 13.75 -2.81
C ILE A 207 -14.42 14.45 -1.50
N GLU A 208 -15.33 15.19 -0.86
CA GLU A 208 -15.11 15.88 0.43
C GLU A 208 -14.76 14.90 1.55
N SER A 209 -15.18 13.63 1.45
CA SER A 209 -14.83 12.59 2.40
C SER A 209 -13.34 12.19 2.35
N PHE A 210 -12.56 12.62 1.36
CA PHE A 210 -11.12 12.37 1.28
C PHE A 210 -10.28 13.49 1.91
N LEU A 211 -9.04 13.68 1.46
CA LEU A 211 -8.05 14.62 2.02
C LEU A 211 -8.43 16.09 1.77
N THR A 212 -9.53 16.55 2.34
CA THR A 212 -10.04 17.92 2.26
C THR A 212 -10.10 18.56 3.65
N LYS A 213 -10.48 19.84 3.73
CA LYS A 213 -10.71 20.54 5.01
C LYS A 213 -11.76 19.85 5.90
N HIS A 214 -12.60 18.99 5.34
CA HIS A 214 -13.66 18.29 6.06
C HIS A 214 -13.18 17.05 6.81
N ILE A 215 -11.98 16.55 6.51
CA ILE A 215 -11.40 15.38 7.16
C ILE A 215 -10.21 15.81 8.05
N PRO A 216 -10.07 15.22 9.25
CA PRO A 216 -8.94 15.54 10.11
C PRO A 216 -7.62 15.03 9.53
N ASN A 217 -6.57 15.83 9.61
CA ASN A 217 -5.20 15.38 9.33
C ASN A 217 -4.66 14.49 10.46
N ALA A 218 -3.46 13.91 10.29
CA ALA A 218 -2.89 12.99 11.27
C ALA A 218 -2.73 13.59 12.69
N LYS A 219 -2.36 14.88 12.80
CA LYS A 219 -2.23 15.56 14.10
C LYS A 219 -3.60 15.80 14.73
N GLU A 220 -4.58 16.21 13.93
CA GLU A 220 -5.96 16.43 14.38
C GLU A 220 -6.61 15.11 14.85
N LEU A 221 -6.44 14.01 14.10
CA LEU A 221 -6.88 12.67 14.53
C LEU A 221 -6.22 12.26 15.84
N GLN A 222 -4.92 12.54 15.99
CA GLN A 222 -4.20 12.22 17.22
C GLN A 222 -4.76 13.02 18.40
N ALA A 223 -4.97 14.33 18.24
CA ALA A 223 -5.58 15.17 19.28
C ALA A 223 -6.97 14.66 19.69
N LEU A 224 -7.83 14.33 18.72
CA LEU A 224 -9.16 13.75 18.99
C LEU A 224 -9.06 12.40 19.73
N ALA A 225 -8.14 11.53 19.33
CA ALA A 225 -7.94 10.25 19.99
C ALA A 225 -7.43 10.37 21.43
N HIS A 226 -6.67 11.44 21.76
CA HIS A 226 -6.15 11.66 23.12
C HIS A 226 -7.26 12.04 24.11
N LEU A 227 -8.35 12.64 23.61
CA LEU A 227 -9.50 12.99 24.46
C LEU A 227 -10.23 11.74 24.99
N ALA A 228 -10.03 10.56 24.39
CA ALA A 228 -10.63 9.29 24.78
C ALA A 228 -9.58 8.26 25.27
N ASN A 229 -8.52 8.70 25.95
CA ASN A 229 -7.41 7.82 26.36
C ASN A 229 -7.82 6.72 27.36
N HIS A 230 -8.81 6.98 28.21
CA HIS A 230 -9.32 6.03 29.19
C HIS A 230 -10.57 5.32 28.64
N PRO A 231 -10.52 4.00 28.36
CA PRO A 231 -11.62 3.29 27.70
C PRO A 231 -12.96 3.31 28.44
N ASP A 232 -12.91 3.37 29.77
CA ASP A 232 -14.08 3.26 30.65
C ASP A 232 -14.72 4.61 30.98
N GLU A 233 -14.06 5.71 30.62
CA GLU A 233 -14.50 7.07 30.87
C GLU A 233 -15.12 7.70 29.62
N LEU A 234 -15.91 8.76 29.81
CA LEU A 234 -16.38 9.56 28.70
C LEU A 234 -15.22 10.42 28.16
N PRO A 235 -15.12 10.60 26.83
CA PRO A 235 -14.09 11.45 26.25
C PRO A 235 -14.19 12.91 26.71
N GLY A 236 -13.05 13.57 26.85
CA GLY A 236 -12.99 15.01 27.08
C GLY A 236 -13.49 15.83 25.88
N PHE A 237 -13.80 17.10 26.13
CA PHE A 237 -14.19 18.05 25.10
C PHE A 237 -12.98 18.76 24.50
N THR A 238 -13.12 19.21 23.24
CA THR A 238 -12.11 20.04 22.60
C THR A 238 -12.50 21.51 22.66
N GLU A 239 -11.55 22.36 23.04
CA GLU A 239 -11.69 23.83 23.00
C GLU A 239 -11.19 24.42 21.68
N ASP A 240 -10.52 23.61 20.85
CA ASP A 240 -9.99 24.03 19.56
C ASP A 240 -11.13 24.17 18.54
N LYS A 241 -11.29 25.38 17.99
CA LYS A 241 -12.35 25.70 17.02
C LYS A 241 -12.33 24.76 15.81
N ARG A 242 -11.14 24.38 15.33
CA ARG A 242 -10.96 23.54 14.15
C ARG A 242 -11.37 22.09 14.46
N LEU A 243 -11.02 21.56 15.63
CA LEU A 243 -11.45 20.24 16.09
C LEU A 243 -12.96 20.19 16.35
N THR A 244 -13.55 21.26 16.89
CA THR A 244 -15.02 21.35 17.07
C THR A 244 -15.76 21.29 15.73
N ILE A 245 -15.27 21.96 14.69
CA ILE A 245 -15.86 21.87 13.34
C ILE A 245 -15.75 20.43 12.79
N LEU A 246 -14.62 19.77 13.01
CA LEU A 246 -14.39 18.39 12.54
C LEU A 246 -15.28 17.38 13.25
N VAL A 247 -15.42 17.48 14.57
CA VAL A 247 -16.26 16.60 15.38
C VAL A 247 -17.74 16.69 14.98
N ASN A 248 -18.20 17.87 14.59
CA ASN A 248 -19.58 18.05 14.14
C ASN A 248 -19.80 17.72 12.66
N ASN A 249 -18.75 17.35 11.91
CA ASN A 249 -18.88 16.98 10.51
C ASN A 249 -19.05 15.45 10.35
N PRO A 250 -20.19 14.96 9.82
CA PRO A 250 -20.47 13.54 9.78
C PRO A 250 -19.58 12.75 8.81
N LEU A 251 -18.83 13.41 7.91
CA LEU A 251 -17.84 12.75 7.06
C LEU A 251 -16.71 12.08 7.86
N ILE A 252 -16.52 12.44 9.12
CA ILE A 252 -15.57 11.75 10.02
C ILE A 252 -15.97 10.29 10.25
N PHE A 253 -17.26 9.96 10.29
CA PHE A 253 -17.74 8.58 10.39
C PHE A 253 -17.36 7.79 9.15
N SER A 254 -17.58 8.38 7.97
CA SER A 254 -17.21 7.78 6.70
C SER A 254 -15.72 7.46 6.62
N TYR A 255 -14.87 8.39 7.04
CA TYR A 255 -13.43 8.18 7.08
C TYR A 255 -13.03 7.10 8.09
N CYS A 256 -13.49 7.19 9.33
CA CYS A 256 -13.10 6.26 10.39
C CYS A 256 -13.61 4.85 10.14
N ALA A 257 -14.84 4.70 9.65
CA ALA A 257 -15.44 3.38 9.39
C ALA A 257 -14.73 2.68 8.23
N ASN A 258 -14.36 3.42 7.18
CA ASN A 258 -13.53 2.89 6.10
C ASN A 258 -12.17 2.40 6.66
N LYS A 259 -11.49 3.20 7.49
CA LYS A 259 -10.23 2.75 8.12
C LYS A 259 -10.41 1.53 9.03
N VAL A 260 -11.47 1.48 9.82
CA VAL A 260 -11.78 0.34 10.71
C VAL A 260 -12.06 -0.93 9.91
N ALA A 261 -12.94 -0.89 8.92
CA ALA A 261 -13.29 -2.07 8.13
C ALA A 261 -12.11 -2.60 7.32
N HIS A 262 -11.32 -1.72 6.71
CA HIS A 262 -10.10 -2.11 5.97
C HIS A 262 -9.03 -2.70 6.87
N GLU A 263 -8.78 -2.08 8.03
CA GLU A 263 -7.82 -2.60 9.01
C GLU A 263 -8.27 -3.95 9.57
N ALA A 264 -9.54 -4.10 9.96
CA ALA A 264 -10.08 -5.35 10.45
C ALA A 264 -10.08 -6.44 9.35
N SER A 265 -10.36 -6.09 8.10
CA SER A 265 -10.31 -7.02 6.96
C SER A 265 -8.90 -7.53 6.70
N LEU A 266 -7.88 -6.68 6.91
CA LEU A 266 -6.48 -7.00 6.62
C LEU A 266 -5.74 -7.66 7.78
N MET A 267 -5.96 -7.13 8.99
CA MET A 267 -5.21 -7.43 10.22
C MET A 267 -6.07 -8.05 11.32
N ARG A 268 -7.37 -8.29 11.05
CA ARG A 268 -8.37 -8.83 12.00
C ARG A 268 -8.71 -7.87 13.14
N TRP A 269 -9.72 -8.23 13.93
CA TRP A 269 -10.23 -7.42 15.03
C TRP A 269 -9.22 -7.21 16.18
N ASP A 270 -8.16 -8.03 16.27
CA ASP A 270 -7.06 -7.85 17.25
C ASP A 270 -5.98 -6.85 16.81
N SER A 271 -6.18 -6.14 15.69
CA SER A 271 -5.22 -5.13 15.24
C SER A 271 -5.01 -4.01 16.26
N LYS A 272 -3.74 -3.68 16.49
CA LYS A 272 -3.31 -2.59 17.38
C LYS A 272 -3.70 -1.20 16.87
N ASN A 273 -4.07 -1.07 15.60
CA ASN A 273 -4.46 0.21 15.00
C ASN A 273 -5.95 0.52 15.19
N LEU A 274 -6.80 -0.49 15.39
CA LEU A 274 -8.25 -0.29 15.55
C LEU A 274 -8.61 0.60 16.75
N PRO A 275 -8.00 0.44 17.95
CA PRO A 275 -8.29 1.30 19.10
C PRO A 275 -8.10 2.79 18.81
N PHE A 276 -7.16 3.16 17.92
CA PHE A 276 -6.95 4.55 17.54
C PHE A 276 -8.19 5.16 16.89
N PHE A 277 -8.76 4.48 15.88
CA PHE A 277 -9.95 4.99 15.18
C PHE A 277 -11.19 4.96 16.08
N TYR A 278 -11.34 3.93 16.93
CA TYR A 278 -12.43 3.89 17.90
C TYR A 278 -12.37 5.05 18.89
N ARG A 279 -11.18 5.44 19.37
CA ARG A 279 -11.03 6.61 20.25
C ARG A 279 -11.42 7.92 19.56
N VAL A 280 -11.06 8.08 18.28
CA VAL A 280 -11.51 9.25 17.50
C VAL A 280 -13.03 9.30 17.44
N VAL A 281 -13.68 8.19 17.10
CA VAL A 281 -15.15 8.12 16.99
C VAL A 281 -15.82 8.28 18.36
N ALA A 282 -15.23 7.73 19.43
CA ALA A 282 -15.69 7.93 20.81
C ALA A 282 -15.74 9.42 21.15
N THR A 283 -14.67 10.17 20.87
CA THR A 283 -14.63 11.62 21.06
C THR A 283 -15.71 12.33 20.24
N VAL A 284 -15.91 11.95 18.98
CA VAL A 284 -16.94 12.54 18.11
C VAL A 284 -18.35 12.32 18.66
N MET A 285 -18.62 11.11 19.13
CA MET A 285 -19.93 10.71 19.64
C MET A 285 -20.14 11.08 21.11
N HIS A 286 -19.06 11.46 21.81
CA HIS A 286 -19.01 11.61 23.27
C HIS A 286 -19.61 10.39 23.98
N LYS A 287 -19.16 9.19 23.59
CA LYS A 287 -19.55 7.90 24.18
C LYS A 287 -18.32 7.12 24.63
N ARG A 288 -18.52 6.13 25.51
CA ARG A 288 -17.43 5.25 25.96
C ARG A 288 -16.92 4.41 24.79
N LEU A 289 -15.66 4.01 24.87
CA LEU A 289 -15.00 3.26 23.79
C LEU A 289 -15.71 1.93 23.50
N SER A 290 -16.21 1.26 24.55
CA SER A 290 -16.95 0.00 24.46
C SER A 290 -18.21 0.11 23.60
N ASP A 291 -18.93 1.24 23.69
CA ASP A 291 -20.16 1.46 22.94
C ASP A 291 -19.86 1.58 21.46
N ILE A 292 -18.82 2.33 21.10
CA ILE A 292 -18.36 2.48 19.72
C ILE A 292 -18.00 1.14 19.08
N ILE A 293 -17.25 0.32 19.82
CA ILE A 293 -16.82 -1.02 19.38
C ILE A 293 -18.04 -1.94 19.22
N LYS A 294 -18.95 -1.95 20.20
CA LYS A 294 -20.20 -2.73 20.15
C LYS A 294 -21.02 -2.38 18.91
N THR A 295 -21.20 -1.09 18.62
CA THR A 295 -21.92 -0.62 17.44
C THR A 295 -21.25 -1.06 16.14
N ALA A 296 -19.91 -0.97 16.05
CA ALA A 296 -19.18 -1.43 14.87
C ALA A 296 -19.32 -2.94 14.64
N HIS A 297 -19.27 -3.74 15.71
CA HIS A 297 -19.48 -5.18 15.64
C HIS A 297 -20.92 -5.53 15.23
N PHE A 298 -21.92 -4.87 15.82
CA PHE A 298 -23.33 -5.04 15.47
C PHE A 298 -23.58 -4.69 13.99
N ALA A 299 -23.10 -3.53 13.53
CA ALA A 299 -23.17 -3.11 12.15
C ALA A 299 -22.52 -4.13 11.18
N SER A 300 -21.42 -4.76 11.61
CA SER A 300 -20.78 -5.82 10.83
C SER A 300 -21.68 -7.06 10.68
N THR A 301 -22.46 -7.42 11.71
CA THR A 301 -23.44 -8.53 11.64
C THR A 301 -24.57 -8.22 10.68
N GLU A 302 -25.08 -6.98 10.69
CA GLU A 302 -26.11 -6.55 9.74
C GLU A 302 -25.57 -6.57 8.31
N ALA A 303 -24.37 -6.04 8.08
CA ALA A 303 -23.72 -6.06 6.76
C ALA A 303 -23.50 -7.47 6.23
N ALA A 304 -23.13 -8.41 7.11
CA ALA A 304 -22.97 -9.82 6.76
C ALA A 304 -24.30 -10.50 6.37
N ASN A 305 -25.43 -10.05 6.93
CA ASN A 305 -26.75 -10.56 6.58
C ASN A 305 -27.25 -9.96 5.26
N LEU A 306 -27.10 -8.64 5.08
CA LEU A 306 -27.68 -7.92 3.94
C LEU A 306 -26.85 -7.99 2.65
N TYR A 307 -25.51 -8.00 2.75
CA TYR A 307 -24.63 -7.70 1.61
C TYR A 307 -23.60 -8.78 1.29
N ASN A 308 -23.79 -10.02 1.77
CA ASN A 308 -22.79 -11.08 1.59
C ASN A 308 -22.56 -11.42 0.10
N SER A 309 -21.39 -11.03 -0.41
CA SER A 309 -20.97 -11.23 -1.80
C SER A 309 -20.19 -12.53 -2.03
N GLY A 310 -19.82 -13.26 -0.97
CA GLY A 310 -19.05 -14.50 -1.04
C GLY A 310 -17.62 -14.34 -1.56
N GLY A 311 -17.04 -13.14 -1.44
CA GLY A 311 -15.63 -12.85 -1.77
C GLY A 311 -14.65 -13.06 -0.62
N LYS A 312 -15.11 -12.90 0.62
CA LYS A 312 -14.36 -13.16 1.86
C LYS A 312 -15.28 -13.67 2.96
N ILE A 313 -14.69 -14.19 4.04
CA ILE A 313 -15.39 -14.40 5.30
C ILE A 313 -15.80 -13.01 5.84
N PRO A 314 -17.09 -12.73 6.06
CA PRO A 314 -17.54 -11.44 6.59
C PRO A 314 -16.90 -11.11 7.94
N LEU A 315 -16.70 -9.82 8.22
CA LEU A 315 -16.08 -9.37 9.47
C LEU A 315 -16.84 -9.84 10.71
N ALA A 316 -18.16 -9.97 10.64
CA ALA A 316 -18.99 -10.53 11.70
C ALA A 316 -18.56 -11.93 12.13
N GLN A 317 -18.27 -12.81 11.18
CA GLN A 317 -17.84 -14.18 11.49
C GLN A 317 -16.44 -14.21 12.11
N GLN A 318 -15.60 -13.21 11.83
CA GLN A 318 -14.27 -13.12 12.44
C GLN A 318 -14.33 -12.82 13.94
N LEU A 319 -15.46 -12.31 14.46
CA LEU A 319 -15.69 -12.14 15.91
C LEU A 319 -15.81 -13.47 16.64
N LEU A 320 -16.12 -14.55 15.91
CA LEU A 320 -16.23 -15.91 16.47
C LEU A 320 -14.89 -16.66 16.42
N ASP A 321 -13.80 -16.02 15.99
CA ASP A 321 -12.48 -16.65 16.02
C ASP A 321 -12.07 -16.93 17.47
N PRO A 322 -11.85 -18.19 17.87
CA PRO A 322 -11.43 -18.52 19.23
C PRO A 322 -10.13 -17.82 19.64
N ASP A 323 -9.26 -17.51 18.68
CA ASP A 323 -7.98 -16.83 18.94
C ASP A 323 -8.12 -15.34 19.27
N LEU A 324 -9.25 -14.72 18.96
CA LEU A 324 -9.45 -13.28 19.06
C LEU A 324 -9.37 -12.80 20.51
N TYR A 325 -9.99 -13.54 21.44
CA TYR A 325 -10.11 -13.16 22.85
C TYR A 325 -9.07 -13.80 23.75
N LEU A 326 -8.31 -14.78 23.26
CA LEU A 326 -7.31 -15.52 24.03
C LEU A 326 -6.03 -14.72 24.29
N GLY A 327 -6.05 -13.39 24.13
CA GLY A 327 -4.96 -12.50 24.47
C GLY A 327 -3.63 -13.01 23.93
N LYS A 328 -3.56 -13.34 22.64
CA LYS A 328 -2.34 -13.95 22.11
C LYS A 328 -1.15 -13.00 22.31
N THR A 329 -0.19 -13.46 23.11
CA THR A 329 1.24 -13.37 22.82
C THR A 329 1.52 -13.98 21.44
N ARG A 330 0.93 -13.41 20.38
CA ARG A 330 1.31 -13.73 19.01
C ARG A 330 2.77 -13.30 18.94
N SER A 331 3.66 -14.28 18.89
CA SER A 331 5.04 -14.07 18.45
C SER A 331 4.92 -13.17 17.24
N LYS A 332 5.48 -11.95 17.31
CA LYS A 332 5.46 -10.97 16.22
C LYS A 332 5.59 -11.77 14.93
N PRO A 333 4.64 -11.70 13.97
CA PRO A 333 4.79 -12.40 12.69
C PRO A 333 6.20 -12.05 12.27
N LYS A 334 7.09 -13.05 12.14
CA LYS A 334 8.54 -12.82 12.01
C LYS A 334 8.70 -11.73 10.97
N THR A 335 8.85 -10.48 11.40
CA THR A 335 9.03 -9.36 10.50
C THR A 335 10.26 -9.79 9.77
N ALA A 336 10.15 -10.02 8.46
CA ALA A 336 11.28 -10.46 7.68
C ALA A 336 12.39 -9.47 8.04
N LEU A 337 13.40 -9.97 8.76
CA LEU A 337 14.43 -9.12 9.35
C LEU A 337 14.93 -8.25 8.20
N SER A 338 15.06 -6.93 8.41
CA SER A 338 15.66 -6.08 7.39
C SER A 338 16.96 -6.74 6.92
N PRO A 339 17.33 -6.71 5.64
CA PRO A 339 18.46 -7.50 5.14
C PRO A 339 19.75 -7.30 5.96
N ILE A 340 19.98 -6.10 6.51
CA ILE A 340 21.07 -5.77 7.43
C ILE A 340 20.89 -6.43 8.81
N ALA A 341 19.69 -6.42 9.37
CA ALA A 341 19.39 -7.12 10.63
C ALA A 341 19.48 -8.65 10.46
N ALA A 342 19.10 -9.18 9.29
CA ALA A 342 19.27 -10.58 8.94
C ALA A 342 20.76 -10.95 8.84
N LEU A 343 21.59 -10.10 8.23
CA LEU A 343 23.05 -10.25 8.20
C LEU A 343 23.65 -10.24 9.60
N LYS A 344 23.32 -9.25 10.42
CA LYS A 344 23.78 -9.15 11.81
C LYS A 344 23.40 -10.40 12.62
N LYS A 345 22.16 -10.88 12.46
CA LYS A 345 21.70 -12.10 13.12
C LYS A 345 22.44 -13.35 12.62
N ALA A 346 22.68 -13.47 11.31
CA ALA A 346 23.42 -14.59 10.74
C ALA A 346 24.85 -14.64 11.30
N LEU A 347 25.54 -13.50 11.36
CA LEU A 347 26.92 -13.40 11.85
C LEU A 347 27.05 -13.60 13.37
N ASN A 348 26.01 -13.28 14.15
CA ASN A 348 25.98 -13.47 15.60
C ASN A 348 25.57 -14.89 16.05
N GLN A 349 25.10 -15.76 15.15
CA GLN A 349 24.90 -17.17 15.49
C GLN A 349 26.28 -17.81 15.65
N ASN A 350 26.57 -18.44 16.80
CA ASN A 350 27.83 -19.08 17.24
C ASN A 350 28.46 -20.06 16.23
N LYS A 351 28.83 -19.58 15.04
CA LYS A 351 29.52 -20.26 13.96
C LYS A 351 30.70 -19.38 13.58
N LYS A 352 31.91 -19.96 13.57
CA LYS A 352 33.08 -19.29 13.00
C LYS A 352 32.90 -19.26 11.49
N TYR A 353 32.49 -18.11 10.94
CA TYR A 353 32.40 -17.91 9.50
C TYR A 353 33.79 -17.64 8.92
N ASP A 354 34.13 -18.35 7.85
CA ASP A 354 35.31 -18.04 7.04
C ASP A 354 35.10 -16.74 6.24
N THR A 355 36.18 -16.19 5.67
CA THR A 355 36.13 -14.96 4.87
C THR A 355 35.21 -15.08 3.65
N LYS A 356 35.15 -16.24 3.01
CA LYS A 356 34.34 -16.47 1.81
C LYS A 356 32.84 -16.44 2.13
N GLN A 357 32.43 -16.97 3.28
CA GLN A 357 31.07 -16.99 3.78
C GLN A 357 30.62 -15.60 4.22
N LYS A 358 31.46 -14.87 4.97
CA LYS A 358 31.19 -13.48 5.37
C LYS A 358 30.95 -12.58 4.15
N ILE A 359 31.83 -12.70 3.14
CA ILE A 359 31.71 -11.95 1.89
C ILE A 359 30.44 -12.35 1.12
N GLY A 360 30.14 -13.64 1.03
CA GLY A 360 28.93 -14.13 0.34
C GLY A 360 27.63 -13.60 0.98
N LEU A 361 27.56 -13.58 2.31
CA LEU A 361 26.44 -12.99 3.05
C LEU A 361 26.34 -11.48 2.80
N ALA A 362 27.46 -10.76 2.83
CA ALA A 362 27.50 -9.33 2.54
C ALA A 362 27.01 -9.01 1.12
N LEU A 363 27.44 -9.77 0.10
CA LEU A 363 26.97 -9.57 -1.28
C LEU A 363 25.45 -9.77 -1.40
N LYS A 364 24.91 -10.81 -0.76
CA LYS A 364 23.48 -11.07 -0.75
C LYS A 364 22.71 -9.91 -0.12
N THR A 365 23.22 -9.36 0.98
CA THR A 365 22.62 -8.18 1.62
C THR A 365 22.73 -6.95 0.72
N ILE A 366 23.89 -6.68 0.11
CA ILE A 366 24.10 -5.56 -0.82
C ILE A 366 23.06 -5.55 -1.94
N LYS A 367 22.83 -6.70 -2.59
CA LYS A 367 21.81 -6.83 -3.66
C LYS A 367 20.39 -6.50 -3.21
N GLN A 368 20.08 -6.69 -1.93
CA GLN A 368 18.76 -6.42 -1.36
C GLN A 368 18.62 -4.98 -0.83
N THR A 369 19.73 -4.33 -0.45
CA THR A 369 19.73 -3.02 0.23
C THR A 369 20.18 -1.86 -0.64
N ILE A 370 20.90 -2.14 -1.74
CA ILE A 370 21.48 -1.14 -2.64
C ILE A 370 21.05 -1.50 -4.07
N PRO A 371 19.78 -1.27 -4.45
CA PRO A 371 19.27 -1.64 -5.77
C PRO A 371 19.93 -0.84 -6.90
N ASN A 372 20.49 0.33 -6.59
CA ASN A 372 21.21 1.17 -7.54
C ASN A 372 22.57 0.60 -7.95
N ALA A 373 23.12 -0.39 -7.21
CA ALA A 373 24.37 -1.06 -7.57
C ALA A 373 24.12 -2.04 -8.74
N GLN A 374 24.29 -1.53 -9.96
CA GLN A 374 24.14 -2.33 -11.19
C GLN A 374 25.22 -3.42 -11.27
N HIS A 375 26.44 -3.07 -10.85
CA HIS A 375 27.58 -3.99 -10.90
C HIS A 375 28.32 -4.02 -9.55
N SER A 376 28.87 -5.18 -9.20
CA SER A 376 29.67 -5.32 -7.99
C SER A 376 30.75 -6.39 -8.12
N ILE A 377 31.93 -6.14 -7.53
CA ILE A 377 32.99 -7.13 -7.37
C ILE A 377 33.43 -7.09 -5.90
N ILE A 378 33.67 -8.25 -5.30
CA ILE A 378 34.29 -8.33 -3.98
C ILE A 378 35.60 -9.09 -4.10
N PHE A 379 36.67 -8.42 -3.73
CA PHE A 379 38.02 -8.97 -3.74
C PHE A 379 38.42 -9.46 -2.36
N LYS A 380 39.22 -10.52 -2.35
CA LYS A 380 40.03 -10.94 -1.21
C LYS A 380 41.45 -10.48 -1.43
N HIS A 381 42.01 -9.79 -0.45
CA HIS A 381 43.39 -9.35 -0.43
C HIS A 381 44.17 -10.11 0.66
N THR A 382 45.23 -10.81 0.26
CA THR A 382 46.09 -11.62 1.12
C THR A 382 47.53 -11.62 0.58
N ASN A 383 48.53 -11.44 1.46
CA ASN A 383 49.95 -11.48 1.08
C ASN A 383 50.27 -10.59 -0.14
N ASN A 384 49.79 -9.34 -0.13
CA ASN A 384 49.92 -8.37 -1.22
C ASN A 384 49.29 -8.78 -2.58
N ARG A 385 48.47 -9.83 -2.62
CA ARG A 385 47.74 -10.25 -3.82
C ARG A 385 46.25 -10.00 -3.65
N THR A 386 45.63 -9.35 -4.64
CA THR A 386 44.19 -9.11 -4.71
C THR A 386 43.56 -10.07 -5.71
N THR A 387 42.56 -10.83 -5.29
CA THR A 387 41.85 -11.81 -6.13
C THR A 387 40.34 -11.59 -6.05
N PRO A 388 39.61 -11.57 -7.18
CA PRO A 388 38.15 -11.47 -7.16
C PRO A 388 37.54 -12.76 -6.59
N MET A 389 36.60 -12.64 -5.66
CA MET A 389 35.91 -13.78 -5.02
C MET A 389 34.46 -13.93 -5.46
N TYR A 390 33.75 -12.81 -5.56
CA TYR A 390 32.37 -12.79 -6.03
C TYR A 390 32.15 -11.58 -6.93
N GLN A 391 31.22 -11.73 -7.86
CA GLN A 391 30.82 -10.64 -8.76
C GLN A 391 29.30 -10.66 -8.99
N PHE A 392 28.77 -9.52 -9.39
CA PHE A 392 27.42 -9.34 -9.86
C PHE A 392 27.39 -8.31 -11.00
N GLY A 393 26.59 -8.58 -12.03
CA GLY A 393 26.34 -7.68 -13.15
C GLY A 393 27.42 -7.71 -14.24
N TYR A 394 28.66 -8.09 -13.93
CA TYR A 394 29.76 -8.07 -14.90
C TYR A 394 29.90 -9.39 -15.67
N ASN A 395 30.41 -9.31 -16.90
CA ASN A 395 30.83 -10.50 -17.64
C ASN A 395 32.07 -11.12 -16.99
N ILE A 396 32.02 -12.43 -16.72
CA ILE A 396 33.07 -13.18 -16.04
C ILE A 396 34.38 -13.15 -16.84
N ASP A 397 34.32 -13.21 -18.16
CA ASP A 397 35.51 -13.30 -19.00
C ASP A 397 36.28 -11.98 -19.02
N VAL A 398 35.57 -10.85 -18.98
CA VAL A 398 36.14 -9.50 -18.85
C VAL A 398 36.80 -9.31 -17.47
N ILE A 399 36.19 -9.84 -16.40
CA ILE A 399 36.83 -9.78 -15.07
C ILE A 399 38.12 -10.62 -15.06
N LYS A 400 38.14 -11.77 -15.73
CA LYS A 400 39.31 -12.66 -15.76
C LYS A 400 40.47 -12.11 -16.60
N SER A 401 40.19 -11.30 -17.62
CA SER A 401 41.24 -10.68 -18.44
C SER A 401 42.00 -9.57 -17.70
N ILE A 402 41.43 -8.99 -16.65
CA ILE A 402 42.06 -7.94 -15.85
C ILE A 402 43.07 -8.54 -14.86
N GLN A 403 44.29 -8.00 -14.84
CA GLN A 403 45.37 -8.46 -13.95
C GLN A 403 45.24 -7.88 -12.54
N TRP A 404 44.23 -8.33 -11.78
CA TRP A 404 43.92 -7.82 -10.42
C TRP A 404 45.06 -7.90 -9.40
N SER A 405 46.03 -8.79 -9.60
CA SER A 405 47.21 -8.93 -8.73
C SER A 405 48.32 -7.92 -9.04
N ALA A 406 48.18 -7.08 -10.07
CA ALA A 406 49.14 -6.03 -10.38
C ALA A 406 49.20 -4.98 -9.24
N PRO A 407 50.38 -4.36 -9.00
CA PRO A 407 50.51 -3.31 -7.99
C PRO A 407 49.57 -2.13 -8.29
N SER A 408 48.71 -1.79 -7.34
CA SER A 408 47.79 -0.64 -7.43
C SER A 408 47.90 0.20 -6.15
N SER A 409 48.08 1.50 -6.32
CA SER A 409 48.14 2.46 -5.21
C SER A 409 46.82 2.44 -4.40
N VAL A 410 45.70 2.24 -5.10
CA VAL A 410 44.34 2.20 -4.54
C VAL A 410 44.15 0.95 -3.69
N PHE A 411 44.46 -0.23 -4.23
CA PHE A 411 44.31 -1.47 -3.47
C PHE A 411 45.25 -1.52 -2.25
N LYS A 412 46.46 -0.95 -2.36
CA LYS A 412 47.41 -0.82 -1.24
C LYS A 412 46.87 0.10 -0.12
N LYS A 413 46.23 1.22 -0.49
CA LYS A 413 45.59 2.11 0.49
C LYS A 413 44.39 1.42 1.17
N LEU A 414 43.52 0.79 0.38
CA LEU A 414 42.34 0.07 0.87
C LEU A 414 42.71 -1.12 1.76
N SER A 415 43.84 -1.80 1.51
CA SER A 415 44.29 -2.92 2.34
C SER A 415 44.92 -2.49 3.67
N SER A 416 45.49 -1.27 3.75
CA SER A 416 46.20 -0.77 4.94
C SER A 416 45.28 -0.34 6.10
N LYS A 417 44.11 0.21 5.80
CA LYS A 417 43.13 0.69 6.78
C LYS A 417 41.72 0.50 6.26
N ARG A 418 40.80 0.25 7.20
CA ARG A 418 39.37 0.25 6.94
C ARG A 418 38.98 1.61 6.37
N SER A 419 38.49 1.62 5.14
CA SER A 419 38.12 2.84 4.44
C SER A 419 36.87 2.59 3.61
N ALA A 420 36.09 3.65 3.41
CA ALA A 420 34.97 3.67 2.48
C ALA A 420 35.02 5.02 1.77
N ILE A 421 34.93 5.00 0.45
CA ILE A 421 35.02 6.19 -0.41
C ILE A 421 34.02 6.07 -1.54
N HIS A 422 33.33 7.17 -1.83
CA HIS A 422 32.48 7.32 -2.99
C HIS A 422 33.20 8.25 -3.97
N ILE A 423 33.44 7.76 -5.18
CA ILE A 423 34.28 8.39 -6.21
C ILE A 423 33.45 8.53 -7.49
N PHE A 424 33.44 9.73 -8.08
CA PHE A 424 32.78 10.04 -9.35
C PHE A 424 33.42 11.31 -9.96
N GLY A 425 33.21 11.53 -11.26
CA GLY A 425 33.71 12.69 -11.99
C GLY A 425 35.24 12.80 -11.98
N GLN A 426 35.79 14.01 -11.85
CA GLN A 426 37.25 14.28 -11.92
C GLN A 426 38.07 13.46 -10.89
N LYS A 427 37.48 13.11 -9.74
CA LYS A 427 38.13 12.24 -8.75
C LYS A 427 38.27 10.81 -9.24
N LEU A 428 37.34 10.32 -10.06
CA LEU A 428 37.45 9.01 -10.66
C LEU A 428 38.53 9.01 -11.75
N ASP A 429 38.53 10.01 -12.64
CA ASP A 429 39.50 10.13 -13.73
C ASP A 429 40.96 10.14 -13.26
N SER A 430 41.24 10.82 -12.15
CA SER A 430 42.59 10.85 -11.56
C SER A 430 43.02 9.50 -10.97
N ILE A 431 42.07 8.68 -10.52
CA ILE A 431 42.32 7.39 -9.87
C ILE A 431 42.31 6.23 -10.87
N LEU A 432 41.67 6.38 -12.03
CA LEU A 432 41.61 5.33 -13.06
C LEU A 432 43.00 4.81 -13.49
N LYS A 433 44.00 5.70 -13.52
CA LYS A 433 45.40 5.37 -13.87
C LYS A 433 46.10 4.47 -12.82
N ASP A 434 45.58 4.46 -11.60
CA ASP A 434 46.14 3.69 -10.48
C ASP A 434 45.46 2.32 -10.32
N PHE A 435 44.44 2.00 -11.14
CA PHE A 435 43.84 0.67 -11.18
C PHE A 435 44.65 -0.30 -12.05
N PRO A 436 44.48 -1.62 -11.85
CA PRO A 436 45.17 -2.63 -12.66
C PRO A 436 44.94 -2.47 -14.16
N HIS A 437 45.95 -2.81 -14.96
CA HIS A 437 45.91 -2.75 -16.42
C HIS A 437 44.63 -3.41 -16.97
N THR A 438 43.97 -2.78 -17.95
CA THR A 438 42.67 -3.14 -18.56
C THR A 438 41.40 -2.94 -17.71
N SER A 439 41.47 -2.29 -16.55
CA SER A 439 40.26 -2.00 -15.75
C SER A 439 39.28 -1.01 -16.40
N ASP A 440 39.74 -0.22 -17.37
CA ASP A 440 38.92 0.70 -18.19
C ASP A 440 37.78 -0.01 -18.94
N GLN A 441 37.86 -1.34 -19.12
CA GLN A 441 36.80 -2.14 -19.73
C GLN A 441 35.53 -2.26 -18.85
N ILE A 442 35.63 -1.99 -17.54
CA ILE A 442 34.53 -2.18 -16.59
C ILE A 442 34.14 -0.90 -15.84
N ILE A 443 34.93 0.17 -16.00
CA ILE A 443 34.71 1.46 -15.34
C ILE A 443 35.27 2.60 -16.20
N ASP A 444 34.51 3.69 -16.30
CA ASP A 444 34.93 4.90 -17.01
C ASP A 444 34.50 6.17 -16.25
N ALA A 445 34.78 7.34 -16.83
CA ALA A 445 34.52 8.65 -16.24
C ALA A 445 33.04 8.91 -15.84
N ASN A 446 32.09 8.25 -16.52
CA ASN A 446 30.65 8.40 -16.28
C ASN A 446 30.13 7.46 -15.19
N SER A 447 30.98 6.58 -14.65
CA SER A 447 30.59 5.68 -13.56
C SER A 447 30.60 6.38 -12.21
N HIS A 448 29.70 5.94 -11.34
CA HIS A 448 29.79 6.16 -9.90
C HIS A 448 30.37 4.92 -9.25
N LEU A 449 31.43 5.07 -8.46
CA LEU A 449 32.12 3.98 -7.79
C LEU A 449 32.12 4.17 -6.28
N ILE A 450 31.67 3.16 -5.55
CA ILE A 450 31.91 3.07 -4.11
C ILE A 450 32.92 1.95 -3.86
N LEU A 451 34.05 2.32 -3.25
CA LEU A 451 35.05 1.39 -2.74
C LEU A 451 34.97 1.34 -1.22
N ALA A 452 34.94 0.13 -0.65
CA ALA A 452 35.03 -0.04 0.78
C ALA A 452 35.94 -1.23 1.12
N SER A 453 36.65 -1.16 2.24
CA SER A 453 37.51 -2.24 2.70
C SER A 453 37.28 -2.58 4.16
N THR A 454 37.47 -3.84 4.52
CA THR A 454 37.40 -4.31 5.91
C THR A 454 38.20 -5.58 6.10
N GLN A 455 38.85 -5.71 7.25
CA GLN A 455 39.57 -6.92 7.61
C GLN A 455 38.56 -7.99 8.02
N THR A 456 38.59 -9.17 7.41
CA THR A 456 37.64 -10.27 7.70
C THR A 456 38.25 -11.34 8.61
N SER A 457 39.60 -11.43 8.64
CA SER A 457 40.41 -12.27 9.53
C SER A 457 41.80 -11.64 9.74
N LYS A 458 42.65 -12.21 10.62
CA LYS A 458 43.98 -11.64 10.96
C LYS A 458 44.85 -11.30 9.74
N ASN A 459 44.75 -12.07 8.65
CA ASN A 459 45.61 -11.92 7.47
C ASN A 459 44.85 -11.62 6.17
N GLU A 460 43.52 -11.40 6.24
CA GLU A 460 42.68 -11.25 5.05
C GLU A 460 41.82 -9.98 5.10
N THR A 461 41.85 -9.22 4.02
CA THR A 461 41.03 -8.01 3.83
C THR A 461 40.07 -8.22 2.67
N ALA A 462 38.79 -7.91 2.89
CA ALA A 462 37.78 -7.84 1.84
C ALA A 462 37.70 -6.42 1.27
N ILE A 463 37.67 -6.29 -0.05
CA ILE A 463 37.53 -5.01 -0.76
C ILE A 463 36.28 -5.09 -1.64
N PHE A 464 35.37 -4.16 -1.43
CA PHE A 464 34.07 -4.04 -2.08
C PHE A 464 34.18 -2.98 -3.17
N TRP A 465 33.75 -3.36 -4.37
CA TRP A 465 33.65 -2.52 -5.55
C TRP A 465 32.20 -2.50 -6.00
N LEU A 466 31.51 -1.37 -5.86
CA LEU A 466 30.14 -1.19 -6.31
C LEU A 466 30.10 -0.08 -7.36
N GLU A 467 29.56 -0.39 -8.53
CA GLU A 467 29.51 0.52 -9.67
C GLU A 467 28.07 0.70 -10.17
N THR A 468 27.77 1.91 -10.64
CA THR A 468 26.51 2.23 -11.30
C THR A 468 26.65 3.38 -12.28
N ARG A 469 25.79 3.40 -13.30
CA ARG A 469 25.64 4.52 -14.24
C ARG A 469 24.59 5.55 -13.80
N THR A 470 23.73 5.21 -12.85
CA THR A 470 22.55 6.01 -12.50
C THR A 470 22.71 6.84 -11.21
N LYS A 471 23.95 6.96 -10.69
CA LYS A 471 24.36 7.60 -9.43
C LYS A 471 23.98 6.82 -8.15
N PHE A 472 24.87 6.87 -7.15
CA PHE A 472 24.59 6.43 -5.78
C PHE A 472 24.13 7.59 -4.89
N ASP A 473 23.21 7.34 -3.97
CA ASP A 473 22.78 8.31 -2.96
C ASP A 473 23.52 8.14 -1.61
N GLU A 474 23.22 9.01 -0.64
CA GLU A 474 23.81 8.92 0.71
C GLU A 474 23.38 7.65 1.46
N ILE A 475 22.20 7.12 1.16
CA ILE A 475 21.62 5.96 1.84
C ILE A 475 22.36 4.70 1.39
N ASP A 476 22.61 4.56 0.09
CA ASP A 476 23.43 3.51 -0.52
C ASP A 476 24.82 3.44 0.12
N TYR A 477 25.47 4.60 0.27
CA TYR A 477 26.78 4.72 0.91
C TYR A 477 26.74 4.33 2.40
N LYS A 478 25.75 4.81 3.16
CA LYS A 478 25.55 4.47 4.59
C LYS A 478 25.29 2.97 4.77
N ASN A 479 24.44 2.38 3.92
CA ASN A 479 24.12 0.96 3.93
C ASN A 479 25.35 0.10 3.69
N LEU A 480 26.18 0.43 2.68
CA LEU A 480 27.42 -0.31 2.42
C LEU A 480 28.36 -0.23 3.62
N LYS A 481 28.58 0.97 4.19
CA LYS A 481 29.45 1.16 5.36
C LYS A 481 28.99 0.29 6.54
N GLN A 482 27.68 0.17 6.75
CA GLN A 482 27.10 -0.65 7.79
C GLN A 482 27.32 -2.15 7.53
N ILE A 483 27.09 -2.63 6.31
CA ILE A 483 27.32 -4.03 5.90
C ILE A 483 28.79 -4.42 6.11
N VAL A 484 29.71 -3.59 5.61
CA VAL A 484 31.16 -3.75 5.73
C VAL A 484 31.61 -3.74 7.21
N SER A 485 30.92 -3.00 8.06
CA SER A 485 31.16 -3.00 9.51
C SER A 485 30.73 -4.28 10.21
N LEU A 486 29.70 -4.96 9.72
CA LEU A 486 29.15 -6.13 10.39
C LEU A 486 30.04 -7.36 10.19
N ILE A 487 30.71 -7.44 9.05
CA ILE A 487 31.62 -8.54 8.71
C ILE A 487 33.07 -8.31 9.16
N SER A 488 33.37 -7.13 9.72
CA SER A 488 34.72 -6.81 10.17
C SER A 488 35.16 -7.76 11.28
N HIS A 489 36.42 -8.15 11.26
CA HIS A 489 37.05 -8.84 12.37
C HIS A 489 37.25 -7.81 13.50
N ASN A 490 36.45 -7.93 14.57
CA ASN A 490 36.72 -7.19 15.79
C ASN A 490 37.83 -7.92 16.54
N ILE A 491 38.96 -7.24 16.72
CA ILE A 491 39.94 -7.62 17.72
C ILE A 491 39.30 -7.23 19.06
N LEU A 492 38.86 -8.23 19.82
CA LEU A 492 38.67 -8.05 21.26
C LEU A 492 40.04 -8.13 21.91
#